data_AF-A0A1E4DRG9-F1
#
_entry.id   AF-A0A1E4DRG9-F1
#
_cell.length_a   1.000
_cell.length_b   1.000
_cell.length_c   1.000
_cell.angle_alpha   90.00
_cell.angle_beta   90.00
_cell.angle_gamma   90.00
#
_symmetry.space_group_name_H-M   'P 1'
#
loop_
_entity.id
_entity.type
_entity.pdbx_description
1 polymer ?
#
loop_
_entity_poly.entity_id
_entity_poly.type
_entity_poly.pdbx_seq_one_letter_code
_entity_poly.pdbx_strand_id
1 'polypeptide(L)'
;MPIDEITQKVSDRYAKAASTGEQMCCPTSYDMANLKSFIPEEVLKISYGCGTPAGLNTVSAGETVLDIGSGGGIDCFEASRLVGPTGQVIGIDMTDTMLAIARKNAPIVAANLGYPISNVEFRKGIADAMPVADNTIDLIISNCVINLAPDKRKVFCEMFRVAKPGGRFTISDIVADQPVPQYLVHDSEKWGDCLSGALTLTDYMAGMIDAGFVGIHLVKSSPWRRIDGIHFFSVTLTGYKLPANASVPGVRYATLRGPFSRVTDERGTTYTRGIPEALTPNSALLLSQPPFASLFVFSQEPTTLVQTDSRWSAVLPEQTPCVWKGDYALFAGPFLEVHDDDQHRFRRGEPLEICSKTLRVLETTGYAPHFAVLNRASQPVGDNAVNCTPNGSCC
;
A
#
# COMPACT_ATOMS: atom_id res chain seq x y z
N MET A 1 -0.63 5.37 -27.68
CA MET A 1 -2.09 5.58 -27.79
C MET A 1 -2.44 6.89 -27.10
N PRO A 2 -3.35 7.71 -27.64
CA PRO A 2 -3.90 8.88 -26.94
C PRO A 2 -4.55 8.48 -25.61
N ILE A 3 -4.52 9.38 -24.63
CA ILE A 3 -5.07 9.19 -23.27
C ILE A 3 -6.54 8.74 -23.32
N ASP A 4 -7.35 9.42 -24.14
CA ASP A 4 -8.79 9.14 -24.25
C ASP A 4 -9.08 7.73 -24.82
N GLU A 5 -8.21 7.23 -25.71
CA GLU A 5 -8.33 5.89 -26.27
C GLU A 5 -8.06 4.81 -25.21
N ILE A 6 -7.11 5.04 -24.30
CA ILE A 6 -6.82 4.14 -23.19
C ILE A 6 -8.01 4.08 -22.22
N THR A 7 -8.50 5.24 -21.79
CA THR A 7 -9.64 5.34 -20.86
C THR A 7 -10.88 4.65 -21.42
N GLN A 8 -11.20 4.87 -22.70
CA GLN A 8 -12.35 4.22 -23.33
C GLN A 8 -12.19 2.70 -23.41
N LYS A 9 -11.03 2.19 -23.83
CA LYS A 9 -10.78 0.74 -23.91
C LYS A 9 -10.87 0.05 -22.56
N VAL A 10 -10.38 0.69 -21.50
CA VAL A 10 -10.53 0.18 -20.13
C VAL A 10 -12.02 0.14 -19.77
N SER A 11 -12.77 1.23 -19.96
CA SER A 11 -14.20 1.26 -19.63
C SER A 11 -15.00 0.18 -20.39
N ASP A 12 -14.76 0.03 -21.69
CA ASP A 12 -15.44 -0.96 -22.53
C ASP A 12 -15.16 -2.40 -22.06
N ARG A 13 -13.92 -2.69 -21.67
CA ARG A 13 -13.53 -4.00 -21.15
C ARG A 13 -14.26 -4.33 -19.86
N TYR A 14 -14.30 -3.40 -18.90
CA TYR A 14 -14.98 -3.63 -17.62
C TYR A 14 -16.50 -3.69 -17.79
N ALA A 15 -17.08 -2.89 -18.69
CA ALA A 15 -18.49 -2.99 -19.05
C ALA A 15 -18.82 -4.38 -19.63
N LYS A 16 -17.97 -4.89 -20.53
CA LYS A 16 -18.11 -6.24 -21.09
C LYS A 16 -18.01 -7.29 -19.99
N ALA A 17 -16.98 -7.25 -19.16
CA ALA A 17 -16.77 -8.21 -18.07
C ALA A 17 -18.01 -8.29 -17.15
N ALA A 18 -18.55 -7.13 -16.73
CA ALA A 18 -19.75 -7.07 -15.90
C ALA A 18 -20.98 -7.73 -16.56
N SER A 19 -21.09 -7.65 -17.89
CA SER A 19 -22.20 -8.25 -18.63
C SER A 19 -22.02 -9.75 -18.93
N THR A 20 -20.77 -10.22 -19.07
CA THR A 20 -20.45 -11.59 -19.49
C THR A 20 -20.03 -12.51 -18.35
N GLY A 21 -19.66 -11.95 -17.20
CA GLY A 21 -19.09 -12.71 -16.08
C GLY A 21 -17.65 -13.18 -16.32
N GLU A 22 -16.94 -12.55 -17.26
CA GLU A 22 -15.53 -12.86 -17.56
C GLU A 22 -14.64 -12.63 -16.33
N GLN A 23 -13.80 -13.61 -15.97
CA GLN A 23 -12.88 -13.49 -14.84
C GLN A 23 -11.69 -12.60 -15.20
N MET A 24 -11.41 -11.59 -14.36
CA MET A 24 -10.27 -10.68 -14.50
C MET A 24 -9.10 -11.13 -13.60
N CYS A 25 -7.91 -10.64 -13.94
CA CYS A 25 -6.59 -11.28 -13.76
C CYS A 25 -6.08 -11.54 -12.32
N CYS A 26 -6.85 -11.21 -11.26
CA CYS A 26 -6.39 -11.41 -9.88
C CYS A 26 -7.32 -12.28 -9.03
N PRO A 27 -6.76 -13.18 -8.19
CA PRO A 27 -7.54 -13.90 -7.20
C PRO A 27 -8.01 -12.95 -6.09
N THR A 28 -9.33 -12.84 -5.93
CA THR A 28 -9.96 -12.14 -4.79
C THR A 28 -9.91 -13.02 -3.54
N SER A 29 -9.62 -12.43 -2.38
CA SER A 29 -9.55 -13.11 -1.07
C SER A 29 -10.60 -12.59 -0.08
N TYR A 30 -11.82 -12.32 -0.54
CA TYR A 30 -12.91 -11.90 0.34
C TYR A 30 -13.38 -13.06 1.22
N ASP A 31 -13.73 -12.77 2.49
CA ASP A 31 -14.59 -13.66 3.26
C ASP A 31 -16.02 -13.52 2.72
N MET A 32 -16.31 -14.31 1.69
CA MET A 32 -17.60 -14.30 1.01
C MET A 32 -18.75 -14.71 1.93
N ALA A 33 -18.49 -15.43 3.04
CA ALA A 33 -19.55 -15.82 3.95
C ALA A 33 -20.13 -14.62 4.70
N ASN A 34 -19.25 -13.71 5.15
CA ASN A 34 -19.66 -12.48 5.81
C ASN A 34 -20.38 -11.53 4.83
N LEU A 35 -19.77 -11.27 3.66
CA LEU A 35 -20.31 -10.32 2.69
C LEU A 35 -21.70 -10.71 2.17
N LYS A 36 -21.97 -12.01 1.98
CA LYS A 36 -23.28 -12.53 1.55
C LYS A 36 -24.42 -12.22 2.52
N SER A 37 -24.13 -11.91 3.78
CA SER A 37 -25.17 -11.60 4.76
C SER A 37 -25.83 -10.23 4.53
N PHE A 38 -25.18 -9.31 3.81
CA PHE A 38 -25.72 -7.97 3.57
C PHE A 38 -25.53 -7.44 2.14
N ILE A 39 -24.66 -8.03 1.33
CA ILE A 39 -24.42 -7.65 -0.08
C ILE A 39 -25.18 -8.59 -1.03
N PRO A 40 -25.99 -8.06 -1.96
CA PRO A 40 -26.66 -8.86 -2.99
C PRO A 40 -25.70 -9.64 -3.89
N GLU A 41 -26.11 -10.84 -4.31
CA GLU A 41 -25.27 -11.76 -5.11
C GLU A 41 -24.83 -11.17 -6.45
N GLU A 42 -25.65 -10.30 -7.07
CA GLU A 42 -25.29 -9.65 -8.34
C GLU A 42 -24.05 -8.76 -8.21
N VAL A 43 -23.85 -8.11 -7.06
CA VAL A 43 -22.64 -7.30 -6.78
C VAL A 43 -21.44 -8.21 -6.56
N LEU A 44 -21.62 -9.31 -5.84
CA LEU A 44 -20.54 -10.26 -5.52
C LEU A 44 -19.97 -10.95 -6.76
N LYS A 45 -20.77 -11.12 -7.82
CA LYS A 45 -20.37 -11.78 -9.08
C LYS A 45 -19.52 -10.91 -10.01
N ILE A 46 -19.52 -9.60 -9.81
CA ILE A 46 -18.86 -8.62 -10.70
C ILE A 46 -17.70 -7.88 -10.01
N SER A 47 -17.11 -8.48 -8.98
CA SER A 47 -15.93 -7.96 -8.30
C SER A 47 -14.66 -8.38 -9.04
N TYR A 48 -13.84 -7.40 -9.44
CA TYR A 48 -12.64 -7.60 -10.27
C TYR A 48 -11.33 -7.11 -9.60
N GLY A 49 -11.32 -6.98 -8.26
CA GLY A 49 -10.15 -6.52 -7.50
C GLY A 49 -9.11 -7.61 -7.22
N CYS A 50 -7.92 -7.22 -6.76
CA CYS A 50 -6.83 -8.15 -6.43
C CYS A 50 -6.82 -8.60 -4.94
N GLY A 51 -7.99 -8.63 -4.29
CA GLY A 51 -8.17 -9.02 -2.89
C GLY A 51 -9.19 -8.14 -2.15
N THR A 52 -9.41 -8.38 -0.87
CA THR A 52 -10.07 -7.39 0.01
C THR A 52 -9.09 -6.24 0.26
N PRO A 53 -9.48 -4.96 0.13
CA PRO A 53 -8.59 -3.86 0.47
C PRO A 53 -8.18 -3.98 1.93
N ALA A 54 -6.88 -4.19 2.22
CA ALA A 54 -6.38 -4.26 3.60
C ALA A 54 -6.69 -2.97 4.38
N GLY A 55 -6.99 -1.88 3.67
CA GLY A 55 -7.41 -0.59 4.22
C GLY A 55 -8.69 -0.64 5.04
N LEU A 56 -9.60 -1.56 4.73
CA LEU A 56 -10.87 -1.70 5.45
C LEU A 56 -10.64 -2.04 6.93
N ASN A 57 -9.55 -2.73 7.27
CA ASN A 57 -9.19 -3.03 8.66
C ASN A 57 -8.84 -1.78 9.49
N THR A 58 -8.57 -0.64 8.83
CA THR A 58 -8.25 0.61 9.50
C THR A 58 -9.45 1.54 9.63
N VAL A 59 -10.58 1.22 8.99
CA VAL A 59 -11.78 2.06 9.01
C VAL A 59 -12.29 2.24 10.44
N SER A 60 -12.61 3.48 10.79
CA SER A 60 -13.25 3.82 12.06
C SER A 60 -14.70 4.25 11.87
N ALA A 61 -15.53 4.01 12.87
CA ALA A 61 -16.93 4.44 12.85
C ALA A 61 -17.04 5.97 12.68
N GLY A 62 -17.96 6.42 11.83
CA GLY A 62 -18.18 7.84 11.52
C GLY A 62 -17.23 8.44 10.48
N GLU A 63 -16.23 7.70 9.99
CA GLU A 63 -15.34 8.20 8.94
C GLU A 63 -16.05 8.38 7.59
N THR A 64 -15.48 9.24 6.75
CA THR A 64 -15.81 9.37 5.33
C THR A 64 -14.75 8.63 4.50
N VAL A 65 -15.18 7.58 3.79
CA VAL A 65 -14.33 6.73 2.95
C VAL A 65 -14.55 7.05 1.48
N LEU A 66 -13.48 7.16 0.70
CA LEU A 66 -13.53 7.23 -0.77
C LEU A 66 -12.98 5.95 -1.37
N ASP A 67 -13.71 5.35 -2.29
CA ASP A 67 -13.28 4.20 -3.10
C ASP A 67 -13.08 4.62 -4.56
N ILE A 68 -11.84 4.50 -5.05
CA ILE A 68 -11.44 4.89 -6.41
C ILE A 68 -11.55 3.68 -7.33
N GLY A 69 -12.45 3.78 -8.31
CA GLY A 69 -12.82 2.69 -9.22
C GLY A 69 -13.70 1.65 -8.53
N SER A 70 -14.80 2.12 -7.94
CA SER A 70 -15.65 1.33 -7.04
C SER A 70 -16.36 0.16 -7.72
N GLY A 71 -16.41 0.12 -9.06
CA GLY A 71 -17.10 -0.91 -9.82
C GLY A 71 -18.56 -1.07 -9.38
N GLY A 72 -18.99 -2.31 -9.17
CA GLY A 72 -20.32 -2.65 -8.64
C GLY A 72 -20.54 -2.30 -7.16
N GLY A 73 -19.52 -1.78 -6.46
CA GLY A 73 -19.64 -1.22 -5.11
C GLY A 73 -19.32 -2.18 -3.96
N ILE A 74 -18.72 -3.34 -4.20
CA ILE A 74 -18.44 -4.34 -3.15
C ILE A 74 -17.62 -3.76 -1.97
N ASP A 75 -16.54 -3.05 -2.27
CA ASP A 75 -15.66 -2.44 -1.26
C ASP A 75 -16.35 -1.26 -0.56
N CYS A 76 -17.14 -0.49 -1.31
CA CYS A 76 -17.99 0.56 -0.74
C CYS A 76 -19.02 0.02 0.27
N PHE A 77 -19.64 -1.12 -0.03
CA PHE A 77 -20.64 -1.73 0.85
C PHE A 77 -20.04 -2.35 2.10
N GLU A 78 -18.85 -2.94 1.99
CA GLU A 78 -18.12 -3.38 3.19
C GLU A 78 -17.65 -2.17 4.02
N ALA A 79 -17.13 -1.12 3.39
CA ALA A 79 -16.79 0.13 4.08
C ALA A 79 -18.01 0.73 4.80
N SER A 80 -19.19 0.70 4.18
CA SER A 80 -20.46 1.18 4.75
C SER A 80 -20.79 0.50 6.07
N ARG A 81 -20.59 -0.83 6.14
CA ARG A 81 -20.79 -1.63 7.35
C ARG A 81 -19.82 -1.20 8.46
N LEU A 82 -18.56 -0.91 8.10
CA LEU A 82 -17.48 -0.59 9.04
C LEU A 82 -17.58 0.84 9.58
N VAL A 83 -17.91 1.82 8.74
CA VAL A 83 -18.10 3.22 9.18
C VAL A 83 -19.39 3.40 9.96
N GLY A 84 -20.35 2.49 9.83
CA GLY A 84 -21.64 2.56 10.52
C GLY A 84 -22.58 3.64 9.96
N PRO A 85 -23.79 3.78 10.51
CA PRO A 85 -24.84 4.65 9.96
C PRO A 85 -24.52 6.15 10.04
N THR A 86 -23.54 6.55 10.84
CA THR A 86 -23.10 7.95 10.98
C THR A 86 -21.91 8.30 10.09
N GLY A 87 -21.25 7.31 9.50
CA GLY A 87 -20.19 7.52 8.52
C GLY A 87 -20.72 7.65 7.11
N GLN A 88 -19.83 7.90 6.15
CA GLN A 88 -20.17 8.08 4.75
C GLN A 88 -19.19 7.34 3.85
N VAL A 89 -19.69 6.82 2.73
CA VAL A 89 -18.86 6.19 1.70
C VAL A 89 -19.17 6.79 0.35
N ILE A 90 -18.13 7.17 -0.38
CA ILE A 90 -18.24 7.68 -1.75
C ILE A 90 -17.48 6.70 -2.65
N GLY A 91 -18.17 6.10 -3.62
CA GLY A 91 -17.56 5.33 -4.70
C GLY A 91 -17.49 6.17 -5.97
N ILE A 92 -16.33 6.21 -6.63
CA ILE A 92 -16.21 6.81 -7.96
C ILE A 92 -15.89 5.73 -9.00
N ASP A 93 -16.59 5.75 -10.13
CA ASP A 93 -16.29 4.87 -11.26
C ASP A 93 -16.58 5.59 -12.59
N MET A 94 -15.87 5.18 -13.65
CA MET A 94 -16.04 5.74 -14.98
C MET A 94 -17.08 4.98 -15.81
N THR A 95 -17.55 3.82 -15.38
CA THR A 95 -18.35 2.89 -16.19
C THR A 95 -19.83 2.95 -15.79
N ASP A 96 -20.72 3.32 -16.73
CA ASP A 96 -22.14 3.51 -16.42
C ASP A 96 -22.83 2.22 -15.99
N THR A 97 -22.47 1.08 -16.58
CA THR A 97 -22.99 -0.25 -16.21
C THR A 97 -22.67 -0.59 -14.75
N MET A 98 -21.45 -0.31 -14.30
CA MET A 98 -21.01 -0.55 -12.92
C MET A 98 -21.78 0.33 -11.94
N LEU A 99 -21.85 1.64 -12.24
CA LEU A 99 -22.58 2.60 -11.41
C LEU A 99 -24.08 2.29 -11.34
N ALA A 100 -24.69 1.80 -12.42
CA ALA A 100 -26.09 1.41 -12.42
C ALA A 100 -26.35 0.25 -11.43
N ILE A 101 -25.48 -0.76 -11.43
CA ILE A 101 -25.55 -1.89 -10.50
C ILE A 101 -25.32 -1.40 -9.06
N ALA A 102 -24.27 -0.61 -8.83
CA ALA A 102 -23.94 -0.09 -7.51
C ALA A 102 -25.09 0.75 -6.91
N ARG A 103 -25.63 1.70 -7.68
CA ARG A 103 -26.75 2.57 -7.25
C ARG A 103 -28.03 1.81 -7.00
N LYS A 104 -28.34 0.78 -7.80
CA LYS A 104 -29.49 -0.10 -7.59
C LYS A 104 -29.40 -0.85 -6.25
N ASN A 105 -28.20 -1.30 -5.86
CA ASN A 105 -28.00 -2.13 -4.67
C ASN A 105 -27.77 -1.34 -3.38
N ALA A 106 -27.33 -0.08 -3.46
CA ALA A 106 -27.10 0.77 -2.29
C ALA A 106 -28.27 0.84 -1.27
N PRO A 107 -29.54 1.03 -1.67
CA PRO A 107 -30.65 1.01 -0.71
C PRO A 107 -30.94 -0.40 -0.14
N ILE A 108 -30.68 -1.46 -0.91
CA ILE A 108 -30.86 -2.86 -0.45
C ILE A 108 -29.84 -3.18 0.63
N VAL A 109 -28.57 -2.84 0.39
CA VAL A 109 -27.49 -3.01 1.37
C VAL A 109 -27.78 -2.21 2.64
N ALA A 110 -28.21 -0.96 2.52
CA ALA A 110 -28.58 -0.14 3.67
C ALA A 110 -29.68 -0.80 4.51
N ALA A 111 -30.73 -1.33 3.88
CA ALA A 111 -31.80 -2.05 4.56
C ALA A 111 -31.29 -3.34 5.24
N ASN A 112 -30.43 -4.11 4.58
CA ASN A 112 -29.82 -5.32 5.14
C ASN A 112 -28.93 -5.02 6.36
N LEU A 113 -28.26 -3.85 6.36
CA LEU A 113 -27.48 -3.36 7.50
C LEU A 113 -28.32 -2.71 8.60
N GLY A 114 -29.64 -2.58 8.40
CA GLY A 114 -30.55 -1.93 9.35
C GLY A 114 -30.47 -0.41 9.37
N TYR A 115 -29.95 0.22 8.31
CA TYR A 115 -29.84 1.66 8.21
C TYR A 115 -31.13 2.27 7.66
N PRO A 116 -31.57 3.44 8.18
CA PRO A 116 -32.80 4.07 7.71
C PRO A 116 -32.65 4.63 6.29
N ILE A 117 -31.44 5.02 5.91
CA ILE A 117 -31.08 5.58 4.60
C ILE A 117 -29.68 5.06 4.26
N SER A 118 -29.41 4.87 2.96
CA SER A 118 -28.06 4.53 2.51
C SER A 118 -27.09 5.69 2.79
N ASN A 119 -25.95 5.35 3.40
CA ASN A 119 -24.81 6.24 3.61
C ASN A 119 -23.73 6.08 2.53
N VAL A 120 -24.07 5.41 1.42
CA VAL A 120 -23.18 5.20 0.27
C VAL A 120 -23.65 6.02 -0.93
N GLU A 121 -22.75 6.78 -1.53
CA GLU A 121 -22.99 7.59 -2.72
C GLU A 121 -22.06 7.15 -3.86
N PHE A 122 -22.61 6.91 -5.05
CA PHE A 122 -21.82 6.55 -6.23
C PHE A 122 -21.81 7.67 -7.28
N ARG A 123 -20.63 8.19 -7.60
CA ARG A 123 -20.43 9.31 -8.53
C ARG A 123 -19.73 8.83 -9.81
N LYS A 124 -20.16 9.39 -10.94
CA LYS A 124 -19.47 9.21 -12.22
C LYS A 124 -18.23 10.08 -12.24
N GLY A 125 -17.05 9.48 -12.43
CA GLY A 125 -15.79 10.22 -12.43
C GLY A 125 -14.62 9.36 -12.85
N ILE A 126 -13.47 10.00 -13.06
CA ILE A 126 -12.19 9.36 -13.36
C ILE A 126 -11.20 9.66 -12.23
N ALA A 127 -10.23 8.77 -12.03
CA ALA A 127 -9.30 8.85 -10.89
C ALA A 127 -8.39 10.08 -10.90
N ASP A 128 -8.14 10.69 -12.06
CA ASP A 128 -7.29 11.88 -12.25
C ASP A 128 -8.08 13.20 -12.31
N ALA A 129 -9.41 13.15 -12.12
CA ALA A 129 -10.29 14.30 -11.96
C ALA A 129 -11.52 13.90 -11.13
N MET A 130 -11.33 13.73 -9.82
CA MET A 130 -12.34 13.16 -8.92
C MET A 130 -13.45 14.18 -8.61
N PRO A 131 -14.74 13.81 -8.75
CA PRO A 131 -15.87 14.66 -8.39
C PRO A 131 -16.10 14.67 -6.86
N VAL A 132 -15.06 15.02 -6.11
CA VAL A 132 -15.00 15.01 -4.65
C VAL A 132 -14.33 16.31 -4.21
N ALA A 133 -14.85 16.92 -3.15
CA ALA A 133 -14.33 18.20 -2.66
C ALA A 133 -12.98 18.02 -1.95
N ASP A 134 -12.24 19.12 -1.85
CA ASP A 134 -10.94 19.15 -1.16
C ASP A 134 -11.11 18.85 0.33
N ASN A 135 -10.17 18.10 0.90
CA ASN A 135 -10.10 17.87 2.34
C ASN A 135 -11.40 17.33 2.96
N THR A 136 -12.09 16.39 2.31
CA THR A 136 -13.34 15.79 2.82
C THR A 136 -13.26 14.32 3.15
N ILE A 137 -12.15 13.64 2.81
CA ILE A 137 -12.02 12.19 2.96
C ILE A 137 -11.07 11.83 4.11
N ASP A 138 -11.50 10.95 5.02
CA ASP A 138 -10.67 10.42 6.11
C ASP A 138 -9.79 9.26 5.63
N LEU A 139 -10.38 8.34 4.83
CA LEU A 139 -9.69 7.19 4.25
C LEU A 139 -9.96 7.07 2.75
N ILE A 140 -8.90 6.99 1.96
CA ILE A 140 -8.98 6.65 0.53
C ILE A 140 -8.62 5.16 0.37
N ILE A 141 -9.44 4.40 -0.33
CA ILE A 141 -9.14 3.03 -0.76
C ILE A 141 -9.19 2.93 -2.28
N SER A 142 -8.45 1.97 -2.82
CA SER A 142 -8.51 1.58 -4.23
C SER A 142 -7.86 0.22 -4.40
N ASN A 143 -8.33 -0.51 -5.41
CA ASN A 143 -7.92 -1.88 -5.67
C ASN A 143 -7.72 -2.10 -7.17
N CYS A 144 -6.46 -2.03 -7.61
CA CYS A 144 -6.03 -2.24 -8.99
C CYS A 144 -6.69 -1.34 -10.04
N VAL A 145 -6.76 -0.05 -9.73
CA VAL A 145 -7.34 0.98 -10.60
C VAL A 145 -6.29 2.00 -11.02
N ILE A 146 -5.33 2.33 -10.16
CA ILE A 146 -4.37 3.41 -10.43
C ILE A 146 -3.49 3.07 -11.64
N ASN A 147 -3.13 1.80 -11.81
CA ASN A 147 -2.42 1.34 -13.00
C ASN A 147 -3.15 1.57 -14.32
N LEU A 148 -4.48 1.60 -14.31
CA LEU A 148 -5.31 1.84 -15.48
C LEU A 148 -5.31 3.32 -15.90
N ALA A 149 -5.02 4.22 -14.96
CA ALA A 149 -4.97 5.66 -15.22
C ALA A 149 -3.78 6.02 -16.13
N PRO A 150 -4.02 6.83 -17.19
CA PRO A 150 -2.96 7.29 -18.07
C PRO A 150 -1.93 8.20 -17.37
N ASP A 151 -2.39 9.11 -16.50
CA ASP A 151 -1.53 10.02 -15.73
C ASP A 151 -1.65 9.76 -14.22
N LYS A 152 -0.79 8.86 -13.72
CA LYS A 152 -0.76 8.44 -12.31
C LYS A 152 -0.40 9.57 -11.35
N ARG A 153 0.43 10.52 -11.79
CA ARG A 153 0.82 11.67 -10.95
C ARG A 153 -0.41 12.52 -10.63
N LYS A 154 -1.29 12.75 -11.61
CA LYS A 154 -2.57 13.44 -11.35
C LYS A 154 -3.46 12.66 -10.39
N VAL A 155 -3.53 11.34 -10.49
CA VAL A 155 -4.27 10.50 -9.53
C VAL A 155 -3.74 10.71 -8.11
N PHE A 156 -2.43 10.66 -7.92
CA PHE A 156 -1.82 10.90 -6.60
C PHE A 156 -2.08 12.32 -6.09
N CYS A 157 -2.02 13.33 -6.94
CA CYS A 157 -2.39 14.71 -6.58
C CYS A 157 -3.87 14.84 -6.19
N GLU A 158 -4.78 14.20 -6.92
CA GLU A 158 -6.21 14.18 -6.59
C GLU A 158 -6.48 13.46 -5.27
N MET A 159 -5.82 12.33 -5.02
CA MET A 159 -5.86 11.65 -3.72
C MET A 159 -5.43 12.59 -2.59
N PHE A 160 -4.32 13.32 -2.78
CA PHE A 160 -3.86 14.26 -1.77
C PHE A 160 -4.83 15.44 -1.60
N ARG A 161 -5.43 15.95 -2.68
CA ARG A 161 -6.41 17.04 -2.65
C ARG A 161 -7.64 16.68 -1.82
N VAL A 162 -8.23 15.51 -2.06
CA VAL A 162 -9.49 15.09 -1.41
C VAL A 162 -9.28 14.60 0.03
N ALA A 163 -8.09 14.08 0.36
CA ALA A 163 -7.75 13.68 1.72
C ALA A 163 -7.80 14.87 2.69
N LYS A 164 -8.45 14.70 3.85
CA LYS A 164 -8.36 15.65 4.96
C LYS A 164 -6.92 15.78 5.47
N PRO A 165 -6.55 16.91 6.08
CA PRO A 165 -5.42 16.93 7.02
C PRO A 165 -5.68 15.91 8.15
N GLY A 166 -4.76 14.96 8.32
CA GLY A 166 -4.91 13.78 9.19
C GLY A 166 -5.50 12.55 8.49
N GLY A 167 -5.95 12.69 7.25
CA GLY A 167 -6.45 11.59 6.42
C GLY A 167 -5.34 10.66 5.95
N ARG A 168 -5.74 9.46 5.51
CA ARG A 168 -4.84 8.41 5.05
C ARG A 168 -5.35 7.75 3.77
N PHE A 169 -4.48 7.03 3.08
CA PHE A 169 -4.88 6.12 2.01
C PHE A 169 -4.50 4.69 2.37
N THR A 170 -5.19 3.71 1.79
CA THR A 170 -4.69 2.34 1.67
C THR A 170 -5.03 1.80 0.28
N ILE A 171 -4.01 1.62 -0.55
CA ILE A 171 -4.17 1.22 -1.95
C ILE A 171 -3.52 -0.13 -2.17
N SER A 172 -4.25 -1.03 -2.81
CA SER A 172 -3.70 -2.27 -3.38
C SER A 172 -3.52 -2.10 -4.87
N ASP A 173 -2.30 -2.32 -5.38
CA ASP A 173 -2.05 -2.34 -6.82
C ASP A 173 -0.90 -3.27 -7.21
N ILE A 174 -0.78 -3.56 -8.51
CA ILE A 174 0.34 -4.30 -9.07
C ILE A 174 1.53 -3.36 -9.29
N VAL A 175 2.71 -3.79 -8.89
CA VAL A 175 3.97 -3.10 -9.20
C VAL A 175 4.95 -4.07 -9.84
N ALA A 176 5.94 -3.52 -10.53
CA ALA A 176 7.05 -4.27 -11.09
C ALA A 176 8.33 -4.08 -10.27
N ASP A 177 9.21 -5.08 -10.31
CA ASP A 177 10.53 -5.02 -9.70
C ASP A 177 11.57 -4.28 -10.56
N GLN A 178 11.23 -3.98 -11.81
CA GLN A 178 12.02 -3.23 -12.78
C GLN A 178 11.11 -2.51 -13.78
N PRO A 179 11.61 -1.47 -14.48
CA PRO A 179 10.80 -0.71 -15.43
C PRO A 179 10.15 -1.59 -16.50
N VAL A 180 8.85 -1.38 -16.76
CA VAL A 180 8.10 -2.14 -17.77
C VAL A 180 8.53 -1.70 -19.18
N PRO A 181 9.00 -2.61 -20.05
CA PRO A 181 9.43 -2.29 -21.40
C PRO A 181 8.31 -1.71 -22.28
N GLN A 182 8.70 -0.84 -23.22
CA GLN A 182 7.77 -0.13 -24.11
C GLN A 182 6.84 -1.06 -24.91
N TYR A 183 7.31 -2.25 -25.31
CA TYR A 183 6.48 -3.20 -26.05
C TYR A 183 5.32 -3.79 -25.22
N LEU A 184 5.49 -3.93 -23.89
CA LEU A 184 4.40 -4.32 -22.99
C LEU A 184 3.46 -3.14 -22.72
N VAL A 185 4.00 -1.92 -22.64
CA VAL A 185 3.22 -0.68 -22.43
C VAL A 185 2.22 -0.42 -23.57
N HIS A 186 2.52 -0.85 -24.80
CA HIS A 186 1.63 -0.66 -25.95
C HIS A 186 0.66 -1.82 -26.23
N ASP A 187 0.67 -2.85 -25.38
CA ASP A 187 -0.27 -3.97 -25.47
C ASP A 187 -1.60 -3.62 -24.76
N SER A 188 -2.64 -3.33 -25.56
CA SER A 188 -3.94 -2.92 -25.03
C SER A 188 -4.68 -4.02 -24.26
N GLU A 189 -4.40 -5.30 -24.54
CA GLU A 189 -4.98 -6.40 -23.76
C GLU A 189 -4.34 -6.46 -22.39
N LYS A 190 -3.02 -6.25 -22.28
CA LYS A 190 -2.33 -6.22 -20.98
C LYS A 190 -2.59 -4.96 -20.15
N TRP A 191 -3.08 -3.88 -20.75
CA TRP A 191 -3.47 -2.68 -20.01
C TRP A 191 -4.66 -2.93 -19.08
N GLY A 192 -5.67 -3.66 -19.56
CA GLY A 192 -6.83 -4.05 -18.74
C GLY A 192 -6.52 -5.10 -17.67
N ASP A 193 -5.31 -5.69 -17.71
CA ASP A 193 -4.79 -6.59 -16.66
C ASP A 193 -3.89 -5.86 -15.65
N CYS A 194 -3.83 -4.52 -15.67
CA CYS A 194 -2.94 -3.71 -14.81
C CYS A 194 -1.43 -3.94 -15.03
N LEU A 195 -1.02 -4.66 -16.09
CA LEU A 195 0.38 -4.98 -16.36
C LEU A 195 1.11 -3.86 -17.10
N SER A 196 0.51 -3.38 -18.19
CA SER A 196 1.16 -2.39 -19.08
C SER A 196 1.35 -1.02 -18.43
N GLY A 197 0.47 -0.68 -17.49
CA GLY A 197 0.52 0.56 -16.74
C GLY A 197 1.33 0.47 -15.45
N ALA A 198 1.82 -0.71 -15.05
CA ALA A 198 2.48 -0.90 -13.77
C ALA A 198 3.76 -0.06 -13.66
N LEU A 199 3.91 0.64 -12.54
CA LEU A 199 5.14 1.33 -12.17
C LEU A 199 6.06 0.39 -11.40
N THR A 200 7.34 0.76 -11.30
CA THR A 200 8.19 0.16 -10.28
C THR A 200 7.68 0.54 -8.89
N LEU A 201 7.96 -0.27 -7.87
CA LEU A 201 7.62 0.11 -6.49
C LEU A 201 8.21 1.47 -6.12
N THR A 202 9.45 1.75 -6.56
CA THR A 202 10.12 3.04 -6.35
C THR A 202 9.32 4.19 -6.95
N ASP A 203 8.99 4.12 -8.24
CA ASP A 203 8.28 5.20 -8.94
C ASP A 203 6.86 5.40 -8.39
N TYR A 204 6.21 4.31 -8.01
CA TYR A 204 4.87 4.35 -7.42
C TYR A 204 4.86 5.10 -6.09
N MET A 205 5.82 4.78 -5.20
CA MET A 205 5.97 5.47 -3.92
C MET A 205 6.43 6.92 -4.11
N ALA A 206 7.36 7.17 -5.05
CA ALA A 206 7.83 8.52 -5.37
C ALA A 206 6.67 9.43 -5.80
N GLY A 207 5.77 8.96 -6.67
CA GLY A 207 4.61 9.74 -7.08
C GLY A 207 3.66 10.12 -5.94
N MET A 208 3.50 9.26 -4.93
CA MET A 208 2.72 9.56 -3.74
C MET A 208 3.42 10.58 -2.82
N ILE A 209 4.74 10.48 -2.70
CA ILE A 209 5.57 11.44 -1.93
C ILE A 209 5.52 12.82 -2.58
N ASP A 210 5.69 12.87 -3.91
CA ASP A 210 5.62 14.10 -4.69
C ASP A 210 4.25 14.79 -4.58
N ALA A 211 3.18 14.02 -4.43
CA ALA A 211 1.85 14.54 -4.14
C ALA A 211 1.71 15.14 -2.73
N GLY A 212 2.59 14.77 -1.80
CA GLY A 212 2.65 15.30 -0.43
C GLY A 212 2.34 14.28 0.66
N PHE A 213 2.07 13.01 0.32
CA PHE A 213 1.90 11.97 1.34
C PHE A 213 3.22 11.62 2.02
N VAL A 214 3.12 11.28 3.30
CA VAL A 214 4.25 10.92 4.14
C VAL A 214 3.99 9.61 4.89
N GLY A 215 5.03 9.00 5.43
CA GLY A 215 4.91 7.75 6.18
C GLY A 215 4.43 6.56 5.36
N ILE A 216 4.74 6.56 4.06
CA ILE A 216 4.31 5.50 3.16
C ILE A 216 4.99 4.18 3.52
N HIS A 217 4.19 3.13 3.74
CA HIS A 217 4.67 1.82 4.12
C HIS A 217 3.83 0.67 3.57
N LEU A 218 4.46 -0.51 3.54
CA LEU A 218 3.84 -1.77 3.17
C LEU A 218 2.91 -2.29 4.28
N VAL A 219 1.74 -2.74 3.85
CA VAL A 219 0.80 -3.52 4.68
C VAL A 219 0.88 -5.00 4.30
N LYS A 220 0.95 -5.28 3.00
CA LYS A 220 0.98 -6.64 2.46
C LYS A 220 1.67 -6.64 1.10
N SER A 221 2.39 -7.71 0.79
CA SER A 221 2.84 -8.01 -0.57
C SER A 221 2.53 -9.47 -0.94
N SER A 222 2.35 -9.74 -2.23
CA SER A 222 2.26 -11.11 -2.74
C SER A 222 2.74 -11.19 -4.19
N PRO A 223 3.57 -12.18 -4.56
CA PRO A 223 3.93 -12.43 -5.95
C PRO A 223 2.70 -12.66 -6.83
N TRP A 224 2.75 -12.23 -8.10
CA TRP A 224 1.65 -12.40 -9.02
C TRP A 224 2.05 -13.08 -10.33
N ARG A 225 2.93 -12.45 -11.14
CA ARG A 225 3.30 -12.98 -12.46
C ARG A 225 4.73 -12.63 -12.84
N ARG A 226 5.38 -13.51 -13.61
CA ARG A 226 6.67 -13.24 -14.26
C ARG A 226 6.51 -13.17 -15.77
N ILE A 227 7.01 -12.12 -16.41
CA ILE A 227 7.01 -11.94 -17.87
C ILE A 227 8.39 -11.46 -18.29
N ASP A 228 9.08 -12.20 -19.16
CA ASP A 228 10.40 -11.83 -19.69
C ASP A 228 11.43 -11.42 -18.62
N GLY A 229 11.39 -12.08 -17.46
CA GLY A 229 12.29 -11.79 -16.33
C GLY A 229 11.80 -10.69 -15.37
N ILE A 230 10.75 -9.94 -15.73
CA ILE A 230 10.10 -8.94 -14.86
C ILE A 230 9.18 -9.64 -13.88
N HIS A 231 9.29 -9.32 -12.59
CA HIS A 231 8.40 -9.81 -11.56
C HIS A 231 7.35 -8.75 -11.26
N PHE A 232 6.10 -9.09 -11.55
CA PHE A 232 4.93 -8.34 -11.14
C PHE A 232 4.41 -8.94 -9.83
N PHE A 233 4.13 -8.07 -8.87
CA PHE A 233 3.64 -8.45 -7.56
C PHE A 233 2.62 -7.43 -7.07
N SER A 234 1.66 -7.90 -6.29
CA SER A 234 0.69 -7.04 -5.64
C SER A 234 1.30 -6.46 -4.37
N VAL A 235 1.10 -5.16 -4.15
CA VAL A 235 1.44 -4.47 -2.91
C VAL A 235 0.20 -3.75 -2.40
N THR A 236 0.02 -3.79 -1.08
CA THR A 236 -0.88 -2.89 -0.38
C THR A 236 -0.04 -1.88 0.39
N LEU A 237 -0.18 -0.61 0.02
CA LEU A 237 0.53 0.51 0.64
C LEU A 237 -0.45 1.41 1.37
N THR A 238 -0.01 1.98 2.49
CA THR A 238 -0.74 3.03 3.20
C THR A 238 0.20 4.21 3.50
N GLY A 239 -0.36 5.38 3.75
CA GLY A 239 0.36 6.62 4.03
C GLY A 239 -0.59 7.74 4.44
N TYR A 240 -0.02 8.87 4.86
CA TYR A 240 -0.74 9.91 5.59
C TYR A 240 -0.59 11.28 4.94
N LYS A 241 -1.67 12.06 4.98
CA LYS A 241 -1.61 13.51 4.78
C LYS A 241 -1.57 14.17 6.15
N LEU A 242 -0.40 14.54 6.63
CA LEU A 242 -0.30 15.13 7.97
C LEU A 242 -0.85 16.56 8.01
N PRO A 243 -1.50 16.98 9.11
CA PRO A 243 -1.87 18.37 9.31
C PRO A 243 -0.65 19.27 9.43
N ALA A 244 -0.73 20.47 8.84
CA ALA A 244 0.40 21.41 8.78
C ALA A 244 0.86 21.92 10.16
N ASN A 245 -0.04 22.01 11.16
CA ASN A 245 0.22 22.62 12.45
C ASN A 245 -0.37 21.81 13.62
N ALA A 246 0.09 20.58 13.83
CA ALA A 246 -0.27 19.85 15.05
C ALA A 246 0.66 20.22 16.21
N SER A 247 0.08 20.58 17.35
CA SER A 247 0.81 20.57 18.62
C SER A 247 0.92 19.13 19.10
N VAL A 248 2.13 18.66 19.42
CA VAL A 248 2.34 17.38 20.10
C VAL A 248 2.70 17.68 21.55
N PRO A 249 1.76 17.60 22.51
CA PRO A 249 2.03 17.98 23.89
C PRO A 249 2.99 17.00 24.55
N GLY A 250 4.10 17.51 25.08
CA GLY A 250 4.94 16.80 26.06
C GLY A 250 6.00 15.84 25.53
N VAL A 251 5.91 15.35 24.29
CA VAL A 251 6.96 14.49 23.70
C VAL A 251 8.08 15.37 23.14
N ARG A 252 9.32 15.17 23.63
CA ARG A 252 10.49 15.93 23.19
C ARG A 252 11.58 15.07 22.58
N TYR A 253 11.59 13.77 22.88
CA TYR A 253 12.59 12.83 22.38
C TYR A 253 11.94 11.57 21.83
N ALA A 254 12.60 10.97 20.84
CA ALA A 254 12.32 9.63 20.38
C ALA A 254 13.61 8.81 20.39
N THR A 255 13.53 7.59 20.91
CA THR A 255 14.63 6.63 20.90
C THR A 255 14.23 5.43 20.06
N LEU A 256 14.96 5.16 18.99
CA LEU A 256 14.71 3.99 18.15
C LEU A 256 14.92 2.72 18.98
N ARG A 257 13.91 1.87 19.03
CA ARG A 257 13.95 0.63 19.80
C ARG A 257 14.43 -0.57 18.98
N GLY A 258 14.20 -0.53 17.66
CA GLY A 258 14.53 -1.58 16.71
C GLY A 258 13.34 -2.02 15.85
N PRO A 259 13.49 -3.07 15.03
CA PRO A 259 14.64 -3.98 15.03
C PRO A 259 15.86 -3.45 14.26
N PHE A 260 15.68 -2.41 13.44
CA PHE A 260 16.77 -1.77 12.69
C PHE A 260 17.83 -1.18 13.63
N SER A 261 19.10 -1.26 13.24
CA SER A 261 20.22 -0.65 13.97
C SER A 261 20.28 0.87 13.74
N ARG A 262 19.86 1.31 12.56
CA ARG A 262 19.78 2.72 12.15
C ARG A 262 18.67 2.91 11.12
N VAL A 263 17.97 4.04 11.19
CA VAL A 263 16.93 4.42 10.21
C VAL A 263 17.06 5.89 9.83
N THR A 264 16.63 6.25 8.62
CA THR A 264 16.52 7.64 8.15
C THR A 264 15.10 7.93 7.70
N ASP A 265 14.43 8.88 8.36
CA ASP A 265 13.07 9.28 8.01
C ASP A 265 13.02 10.15 6.73
N GLU A 266 11.81 10.42 6.25
CA GLU A 266 11.57 11.25 5.05
C GLU A 266 11.92 12.73 5.21
N ARG A 267 12.24 13.17 6.43
CA ARG A 267 12.73 14.51 6.72
C ARG A 267 14.27 14.56 6.75
N GLY A 268 14.94 13.42 6.51
CA GLY A 268 16.40 13.29 6.55
C GLY A 268 16.96 13.10 7.96
N THR A 269 16.12 12.91 8.97
CA THR A 269 16.56 12.67 10.34
C THR A 269 17.02 11.23 10.46
N THR A 270 18.26 11.04 10.94
CA THR A 270 18.78 9.72 11.27
C THR A 270 18.50 9.41 12.74
N TYR A 271 18.06 8.18 13.02
CA TYR A 271 17.96 7.64 14.37
C TYR A 271 18.83 6.39 14.48
N THR A 272 19.65 6.34 15.52
CA THR A 272 20.44 5.15 15.87
C THR A 272 19.79 4.44 17.05
N ARG A 273 19.72 3.10 16.99
CA ARG A 273 19.02 2.30 17.99
C ARG A 273 19.58 2.56 19.40
N GLY A 274 18.68 2.87 20.32
CA GLY A 274 18.96 3.20 21.72
C GLY A 274 19.52 4.59 21.99
N ILE A 275 19.82 5.39 20.97
CA ILE A 275 20.25 6.78 21.14
C ILE A 275 19.03 7.71 21.04
N PRO A 276 18.75 8.53 22.07
CA PRO A 276 17.62 9.45 22.02
C PRO A 276 17.92 10.64 21.10
N GLU A 277 16.97 10.94 20.23
CA GLU A 277 17.01 12.11 19.34
C GLU A 277 15.91 13.11 19.72
N ALA A 278 16.25 14.39 19.71
CA ALA A 278 15.29 15.45 19.97
C ALA A 278 14.29 15.59 18.80
N LEU A 279 13.02 15.83 19.10
CA LEU A 279 11.96 15.94 18.12
C LEU A 279 11.52 17.38 17.89
N THR A 280 11.36 17.73 16.62
CA THR A 280 10.51 18.85 16.22
C THR A 280 9.03 18.45 16.33
N PRO A 281 8.08 19.38 16.44
CA PRO A 281 6.65 19.05 16.41
C PRO A 281 6.24 18.24 15.18
N ASN A 282 6.82 18.55 14.02
CA ASN A 282 6.54 17.84 12.76
C ASN A 282 7.12 16.41 12.74
N SER A 283 8.29 16.19 13.32
CA SER A 283 8.87 14.85 13.48
C SER A 283 8.05 14.05 14.49
N ALA A 284 7.64 14.65 15.61
CA ALA A 284 6.82 14.00 16.62
C ALA A 284 5.46 13.55 16.06
N LEU A 285 4.86 14.38 15.19
CA LEU A 285 3.61 14.04 14.51
C LEU A 285 3.77 12.89 13.51
N LEU A 286 4.86 12.88 12.75
CA LEU A 286 5.16 11.80 11.81
C LEU A 286 5.39 10.48 12.55
N LEU A 287 6.28 10.51 13.54
CA LEU A 287 6.65 9.30 14.26
C LEU A 287 5.53 8.74 15.14
N SER A 288 4.51 9.54 15.47
CA SER A 288 3.32 9.04 16.17
C SER A 288 2.36 8.25 15.27
N GLN A 289 2.55 8.28 13.95
CA GLN A 289 1.76 7.46 13.04
C GLN A 289 2.26 6.00 13.00
N PRO A 290 1.38 5.03 12.73
CA PRO A 290 1.81 3.69 12.34
C PRO A 290 2.66 3.70 11.05
N PRO A 291 3.64 2.79 10.92
CA PRO A 291 4.11 1.87 11.93
C PRO A 291 5.23 2.51 12.77
N PHE A 292 5.63 3.77 12.53
CA PHE A 292 6.71 4.43 13.26
C PHE A 292 6.51 4.38 14.77
N ALA A 293 5.29 4.61 15.25
CA ALA A 293 5.02 4.66 16.69
C ALA A 293 5.42 3.36 17.41
N SER A 294 5.38 2.23 16.72
CA SER A 294 5.80 0.93 17.25
C SER A 294 7.30 0.67 17.09
N LEU A 295 8.10 1.60 16.58
CA LEU A 295 9.55 1.46 16.42
C LEU A 295 10.32 2.39 17.38
N PHE A 296 9.64 3.31 18.04
CA PHE A 296 10.24 4.30 18.93
C PHE A 296 9.72 4.22 20.37
N VAL A 297 10.55 4.68 21.29
CA VAL A 297 10.15 5.06 22.65
C VAL A 297 10.12 6.57 22.71
N PHE A 298 8.96 7.15 23.07
CA PHE A 298 8.79 8.59 23.21
C PHE A 298 8.92 9.03 24.67
N SER A 299 9.61 10.15 24.91
CA SER A 299 9.85 10.65 26.27
C SER A 299 9.97 12.18 26.33
N GLN A 300 9.81 12.73 27.54
CA GLN A 300 10.03 14.16 27.79
C GLN A 300 11.52 14.50 27.95
N GLU A 301 12.29 13.55 28.50
CA GLU A 301 13.73 13.64 28.74
C GLU A 301 14.48 12.59 27.90
N PRO A 302 15.74 12.84 27.52
CA PRO A 302 16.50 11.91 26.68
C PRO A 302 16.66 10.56 27.39
N THR A 303 16.11 9.50 26.79
CA THR A 303 16.11 8.14 27.36
C THR A 303 16.92 7.20 26.48
N THR A 304 18.09 6.81 26.94
CA THR A 304 18.93 5.81 26.26
C THR A 304 18.40 4.39 26.51
N LEU A 305 18.38 3.55 25.48
CA LEU A 305 18.11 2.11 25.62
C LEU A 305 19.43 1.35 25.49
N VAL A 306 19.65 0.41 26.39
CA VAL A 306 20.77 -0.54 26.33
C VAL A 306 20.24 -1.91 25.93
N GLN A 307 21.13 -2.82 25.52
CA GLN A 307 20.75 -4.17 25.04
C GLN A 307 19.96 -5.00 26.06
N THR A 308 20.10 -4.72 27.36
CA THR A 308 19.37 -5.40 28.44
C THR A 308 17.99 -4.79 28.72
N ASP A 309 17.64 -3.66 28.09
CA ASP A 309 16.33 -3.03 28.23
C ASP A 309 15.28 -3.89 27.51
N SER A 310 14.14 -4.15 28.16
CA SER A 310 13.06 -4.97 27.59
C SER A 310 12.42 -4.37 26.35
N ARG A 311 12.61 -3.07 26.10
CA ARG A 311 12.12 -2.36 24.91
C ARG A 311 13.12 -2.43 23.76
N TRP A 312 14.38 -2.79 24.01
CA TRP A 312 15.40 -2.96 22.98
C TRP A 312 15.07 -4.20 22.12
N SER A 313 15.08 -4.02 20.81
CA SER A 313 14.83 -5.09 19.85
C SER A 313 15.96 -5.13 18.82
N ALA A 314 16.65 -6.26 18.72
CA ALA A 314 17.66 -6.52 17.70
C ALA A 314 17.46 -7.95 17.19
N VAL A 315 17.79 -8.19 15.93
CA VAL A 315 17.74 -9.53 15.34
C VAL A 315 19.12 -9.81 14.79
N LEU A 316 19.94 -10.46 15.62
CA LEU A 316 21.29 -10.82 15.24
C LEU A 316 21.25 -12.05 14.32
N PRO A 317 21.90 -11.98 13.15
CA PRO A 317 21.95 -13.12 12.25
C PRO A 317 22.85 -14.23 12.81
N GLU A 318 22.54 -15.47 12.43
CA GLU A 318 23.37 -16.63 12.75
C GLU A 318 24.80 -16.44 12.24
N GLN A 319 25.79 -16.75 13.07
CA GLN A 319 27.21 -16.69 12.68
C GLN A 319 27.61 -17.97 11.92
N THR A 320 26.93 -18.23 10.81
CA THR A 320 27.11 -19.40 9.94
C THR A 320 27.32 -18.97 8.49
N PRO A 321 28.00 -19.78 7.67
CA PRO A 321 28.10 -19.51 6.23
C PRO A 321 26.71 -19.40 5.60
N CYS A 322 26.51 -18.44 4.71
CA CYS A 322 25.26 -18.30 3.96
C CYS A 322 25.45 -18.59 2.48
N VAL A 323 24.34 -18.88 1.80
CA VAL A 323 24.31 -19.18 0.36
C VAL A 323 23.38 -18.21 -0.33
N TRP A 324 23.69 -17.85 -1.57
CA TRP A 324 22.78 -17.07 -2.39
C TRP A 324 21.85 -18.02 -3.16
N LYS A 325 20.54 -17.73 -3.14
CA LYS A 325 19.50 -18.54 -3.81
C LYS A 325 18.66 -17.75 -4.80
N GLY A 326 19.11 -16.55 -5.18
CA GLY A 326 18.36 -15.67 -6.07
C GLY A 326 17.42 -14.69 -5.37
N ASP A 327 17.48 -14.58 -4.05
CA ASP A 327 16.58 -13.74 -3.27
C ASP A 327 17.00 -12.26 -3.29
N TYR A 328 16.00 -11.39 -3.46
CA TYR A 328 16.11 -9.93 -3.41
C TYR A 328 15.10 -9.39 -2.41
N ALA A 329 15.56 -8.50 -1.54
CA ALA A 329 14.73 -7.75 -0.61
C ALA A 329 14.41 -6.37 -1.18
N LEU A 330 13.13 -6.02 -1.21
CA LEU A 330 12.65 -4.68 -1.50
C LEU A 330 12.12 -4.09 -0.20
N PHE A 331 12.84 -3.11 0.34
CA PHE A 331 12.36 -2.37 1.51
C PHE A 331 11.25 -1.41 1.07
N ALA A 332 10.10 -1.46 1.75
CA ALA A 332 8.90 -0.74 1.33
C ALA A 332 8.40 0.22 2.41
N GLY A 333 9.30 0.73 3.26
CA GLY A 333 9.03 1.78 4.25
C GLY A 333 8.81 1.26 5.68
N PRO A 334 8.59 2.17 6.65
CA PRO A 334 8.15 3.56 6.43
C PRO A 334 9.29 4.57 6.20
N PHE A 335 10.54 4.19 6.45
CA PHE A 335 11.72 5.05 6.32
C PHE A 335 12.21 5.18 4.87
N LEU A 336 13.10 6.14 4.60
CA LEU A 336 13.80 6.23 3.31
C LEU A 336 14.92 5.17 3.22
N GLU A 337 15.60 4.94 4.33
CA GLU A 337 16.75 4.03 4.41
C GLU A 337 16.80 3.39 5.80
N VAL A 338 17.15 2.11 5.84
CA VAL A 338 17.34 1.36 7.09
C VAL A 338 18.59 0.49 7.03
N HIS A 339 19.18 0.25 8.19
CA HIS A 339 20.33 -0.64 8.37
C HIS A 339 19.95 -1.75 9.34
N ASP A 340 20.37 -2.98 9.02
CA ASP A 340 20.25 -4.11 9.94
C ASP A 340 21.48 -4.23 10.86
N ASP A 341 21.54 -5.30 11.64
CA ASP A 341 22.65 -5.57 12.56
C ASP A 341 23.94 -5.99 11.83
N ASP A 342 23.85 -6.49 10.59
CA ASP A 342 24.97 -6.87 9.73
C ASP A 342 25.45 -5.71 8.81
N GLN A 343 24.93 -4.50 9.01
CA GLN A 343 25.25 -3.29 8.24
C GLN A 343 24.76 -3.32 6.78
N HIS A 344 23.83 -4.21 6.41
CA HIS A 344 23.17 -4.11 5.11
C HIS A 344 22.36 -2.81 5.06
N ARG A 345 22.54 -2.05 3.98
CA ARG A 345 21.81 -0.81 3.75
C ARG A 345 20.66 -1.04 2.77
N PHE A 346 19.44 -0.96 3.26
CA PHE A 346 18.23 -1.09 2.44
C PHE A 346 17.62 0.29 2.18
N ARG A 347 17.48 0.64 0.91
CA ARG A 347 16.81 1.86 0.48
C ARG A 347 15.39 1.55 0.00
N ARG A 348 14.48 2.47 0.29
CA ARG A 348 13.06 2.26 -0.02
C ARG A 348 12.85 2.15 -1.53
N GLY A 349 12.19 1.07 -1.95
CA GLY A 349 11.88 0.75 -3.34
C GLY A 349 13.04 0.12 -4.14
N GLU A 350 14.28 0.22 -3.66
CA GLU A 350 15.44 -0.34 -4.35
C GLU A 350 15.63 -1.82 -3.99
N PRO A 351 15.65 -2.74 -4.98
CA PRO A 351 15.89 -4.15 -4.71
C PRO A 351 17.35 -4.38 -4.31
N LEU A 352 17.57 -5.05 -3.18
CA LEU A 352 18.88 -5.47 -2.70
C LEU A 352 19.00 -6.99 -2.76
N GLU A 353 20.08 -7.49 -3.34
CA GLU A 353 20.39 -8.93 -3.33
C GLU A 353 20.77 -9.39 -1.91
N ILE A 354 20.23 -10.53 -1.48
CA ILE A 354 20.41 -11.06 -0.13
C ILE A 354 20.75 -12.56 -0.14
N CYS A 355 21.54 -13.01 0.84
CA CYS A 355 21.75 -14.44 1.07
C CYS A 355 20.70 -15.04 2.01
N SER A 356 20.72 -16.36 2.12
CA SER A 356 19.82 -17.15 2.98
C SER A 356 19.81 -16.71 4.45
N LYS A 357 20.92 -16.18 4.98
CA LYS A 357 21.02 -15.67 6.35
C LYS A 357 20.24 -14.36 6.53
N THR A 358 20.47 -13.39 5.64
CA THR A 358 19.73 -12.13 5.63
C THR A 358 18.24 -12.38 5.40
N LEU A 359 17.89 -13.32 4.50
CA LEU A 359 16.50 -13.71 4.29
C LEU A 359 15.81 -14.15 5.60
N ARG A 360 16.44 -15.05 6.37
CA ARG A 360 15.90 -15.48 7.67
C ARG A 360 15.69 -14.32 8.65
N VAL A 361 16.61 -13.35 8.68
CA VAL A 361 16.43 -12.12 9.50
C VAL A 361 15.21 -11.34 9.03
N LEU A 362 15.07 -11.14 7.71
CA LEU A 362 13.96 -10.39 7.15
C LEU A 362 12.60 -11.09 7.30
N GLU A 363 12.58 -12.41 7.44
CA GLU A 363 11.36 -13.20 7.73
C GLU A 363 10.90 -13.10 9.18
N THR A 364 11.72 -12.54 10.09
CA THR A 364 11.30 -12.34 11.49
C THR A 364 10.20 -11.29 11.61
N THR A 365 9.36 -11.41 12.64
CA THR A 365 8.18 -10.54 12.86
C THR A 365 8.51 -9.04 12.93
N GLY A 366 9.73 -8.67 13.31
CA GLY A 366 10.17 -7.28 13.35
C GLY A 366 10.49 -6.69 11.98
N TYR A 367 11.00 -7.50 11.04
CA TYR A 367 11.40 -7.04 9.70
C TYR A 367 10.33 -7.32 8.65
N ALA A 368 9.69 -8.49 8.68
CA ALA A 368 8.80 -8.98 7.63
C ALA A 368 7.71 -7.97 7.18
N PRO A 369 7.08 -7.17 8.06
CA PRO A 369 6.08 -6.18 7.64
C PRO A 369 6.63 -5.08 6.72
N HIS A 370 7.95 -4.87 6.70
CA HIS A 370 8.61 -3.78 6.00
C HIS A 370 9.20 -4.17 4.64
N PHE A 371 9.21 -5.45 4.30
CA PHE A 371 9.89 -5.97 3.12
C PHE A 371 8.96 -6.78 2.22
N ALA A 372 9.13 -6.60 0.91
CA ALA A 372 8.72 -7.59 -0.08
C ALA A 372 9.96 -8.39 -0.50
N VAL A 373 9.88 -9.71 -0.49
CA VAL A 373 10.97 -10.58 -0.93
C VAL A 373 10.59 -11.21 -2.26
N LEU A 374 11.51 -11.16 -3.22
CA LEU A 374 11.37 -11.73 -4.56
C LEU A 374 12.51 -12.73 -4.81
N ASN A 375 12.21 -13.83 -5.47
CA ASN A 375 13.24 -14.75 -5.95
C ASN A 375 13.40 -14.61 -7.47
N ARG A 376 14.56 -14.14 -7.93
CA ARG A 376 14.87 -13.88 -9.34
C ARG A 376 15.57 -15.06 -10.03
N ALA A 377 15.95 -16.12 -9.30
CA ALA A 377 16.65 -17.26 -9.89
C ALA A 377 15.79 -17.89 -11.01
N SER A 378 16.36 -18.01 -12.21
CA SER A 378 15.75 -18.71 -13.34
C SER A 378 16.15 -20.18 -13.41
N GLN A 379 17.17 -20.57 -12.66
CA GLN A 379 17.71 -21.92 -12.57
C GLN A 379 18.10 -22.23 -11.11
N PRO A 380 18.22 -23.51 -10.71
CA PRO A 380 18.76 -23.88 -9.41
C PRO A 380 20.15 -23.25 -9.21
N VAL A 381 20.29 -22.45 -8.16
CA VAL A 381 21.56 -21.84 -7.77
C VAL A 381 22.33 -22.85 -6.91
N GLY A 382 23.66 -22.92 -7.05
CA GLY A 382 24.50 -23.85 -6.28
C GLY A 382 24.61 -23.47 -4.80
N ASP A 383 24.93 -24.45 -3.94
CA ASP A 383 25.05 -24.27 -2.48
C ASP A 383 26.43 -23.73 -2.04
N ASN A 384 27.11 -22.98 -2.90
CA ASN A 384 28.40 -22.39 -2.55
C ASN A 384 28.21 -21.25 -1.54
N ALA A 385 29.06 -21.22 -0.53
CA ALA A 385 29.06 -20.14 0.46
C ALA A 385 29.43 -18.81 -0.21
N VAL A 386 28.71 -17.74 0.16
CA VAL A 386 28.91 -16.38 -0.34
C VAL A 386 29.22 -15.43 0.82
N ASN A 387 29.93 -14.33 0.53
CA ASN A 387 30.10 -13.23 1.47
C ASN A 387 29.25 -12.04 1.00
N CYS A 388 28.22 -11.69 1.77
CA CYS A 388 27.45 -10.48 1.48
C CYS A 388 28.17 -9.25 2.02
N THR A 389 28.39 -8.28 1.14
CA THR A 389 28.89 -6.96 1.56
C THR A 389 27.72 -6.08 2.02
N PRO A 390 27.98 -5.04 2.84
CA PRO A 390 26.98 -4.03 3.22
C PRO A 390 26.21 -3.38 2.06
N ASN A 391 26.77 -3.42 0.84
CA ASN A 391 26.19 -2.87 -0.38
C ASN A 391 25.47 -3.92 -1.25
N GLY A 392 25.26 -5.13 -0.74
CA GLY A 392 24.43 -6.15 -1.41
C GLY A 392 25.12 -6.96 -2.50
N SER A 393 26.47 -6.98 -2.58
CA SER A 393 27.13 -7.99 -3.41
C SER A 393 27.29 -9.28 -2.60
N CYS A 394 26.46 -10.28 -2.84
CA CYS A 394 26.65 -11.62 -2.30
C CYS A 394 27.36 -12.48 -3.36
N CYS A 395 28.69 -12.38 -3.42
CA CYS A 395 29.53 -13.17 -4.33
C CYS A 395 30.50 -14.06 -3.55
#